data_AF-A0A0P7D766-F1
#
_entry.id   AF-A0A0P7D766-F1
#
_cell.length_a   1.000
_cell.length_b   1.000
_cell.length_c   1.000
_cell.angle_alpha   90.00
_cell.angle_beta   90.00
_cell.angle_gamma   90.00
#
_symmetry.space_group_name_H-M   'P 1'
#
loop_
_entity.id
_entity.type
_entity.pdbx_description
1 polymer ?
#
loop_
_entity_poly.entity_id
_entity_poly.type
_entity_poly.pdbx_seq_one_letter_code
_entity_poly.pdbx_strand_id
1 'polypeptide(L)'
;MTTQPMTVAHEFHTQQLHSVFETVGGIPVHESLDAATDRLEAVVAGLRELMQEPAVTQLATLVFYTAESALALVYSARAGVHPDQGGAA
;
A
#
# COMPACT_ATOMS: atom_id res chain seq x y z
N MET A 1 24.17 -21.78 7.32
CA MET A 1 24.21 -20.57 6.47
C MET A 1 22.78 -20.14 6.26
N THR A 2 22.36 -19.08 6.94
CA THR A 2 20.99 -18.54 6.91
C THR A 2 20.85 -17.67 5.67
N THR A 3 20.15 -18.18 4.66
CA THR A 3 19.81 -17.43 3.44
C THR A 3 18.73 -16.40 3.79
N GLN A 4 19.16 -15.22 4.24
CA GLN A 4 18.26 -14.07 4.35
C GLN A 4 17.82 -13.68 2.93
N PRO A 5 16.50 -13.61 2.65
CA PRO A 5 16.02 -13.11 1.38
C PRO A 5 16.36 -11.61 1.28
N MET A 6 17.28 -11.28 0.37
CA MET A 6 17.63 -9.93 -0.02
C MET A 6 17.00 -9.62 -1.39
N THR A 7 16.50 -8.41 -1.57
CA THR A 7 15.95 -7.95 -2.85
C THR A 7 17.07 -7.49 -3.77
N VAL A 8 17.05 -8.01 -5.00
CA VAL A 8 18.07 -7.77 -6.02
C VAL A 8 17.66 -6.52 -6.78
N ALA A 9 18.24 -5.38 -6.40
CA ALA A 9 17.91 -4.07 -6.93
C ALA A 9 18.23 -3.95 -8.44
N HIS A 10 17.22 -4.09 -9.32
CA HIS A 10 17.25 -3.48 -10.65
C HIS A 10 15.85 -3.38 -11.28
N GLU A 11 15.38 -2.15 -11.52
CA GLU A 11 14.06 -1.80 -12.07
C GLU A 11 13.73 -2.43 -13.44
N PHE A 12 14.75 -2.89 -14.18
CA PHE A 12 14.56 -3.54 -15.49
C PHE A 12 14.40 -5.07 -15.44
N HIS A 13 14.45 -5.70 -14.26
CA HIS A 13 14.36 -7.17 -14.12
C HIS A 13 13.05 -7.67 -13.49
N THR A 14 12.15 -6.77 -13.11
CA THR A 14 10.89 -7.07 -12.40
C THR A 14 9.73 -7.17 -13.40
N GLN A 15 9.70 -8.25 -14.19
CA GLN A 15 8.53 -8.58 -14.99
C GLN A 15 7.53 -9.35 -14.12
N GLN A 16 6.44 -8.69 -13.69
CA GLN A 16 5.17 -9.15 -13.08
C GLN A 16 4.76 -8.26 -11.89
N LEU A 17 3.52 -8.43 -11.39
CA LEU A 17 2.75 -7.67 -10.35
C LEU A 17 3.49 -7.20 -9.07
N HIS A 18 4.77 -7.53 -8.90
CA HIS A 18 5.61 -7.21 -7.74
C HIS A 18 6.32 -5.84 -7.81
N SER A 19 6.17 -5.10 -8.91
CA SER A 19 6.78 -3.76 -9.09
C SER A 19 6.33 -2.69 -8.09
N VAL A 20 5.24 -2.91 -7.34
CA VAL A 20 4.65 -1.87 -6.46
C VAL A 20 5.16 -1.95 -5.02
N PHE A 21 5.79 -3.06 -4.63
CA PHE A 21 6.16 -3.34 -3.23
C PHE A 21 7.63 -3.68 -3.03
N GLU A 22 8.55 -3.21 -3.88
CA GLU A 22 9.95 -3.13 -3.44
C GLU A 22 10.03 -2.03 -2.39
N THR A 23 10.25 -2.44 -1.14
CA THR A 23 10.46 -1.54 -0.01
C THR A 23 11.65 -0.63 -0.31
N VAL A 24 11.36 0.64 -0.57
CA VAL A 24 12.38 1.67 -0.68
C VAL A 24 13.17 1.69 0.64
N GLY A 25 14.43 1.25 0.59
CA GLY A 25 15.43 1.58 1.62
C GLY A 25 15.34 0.85 2.95
N GLY A 26 15.23 -0.49 2.97
CA GLY A 26 15.45 -1.27 4.19
C GLY A 26 14.35 -1.15 5.26
N ILE A 27 13.24 -0.48 4.94
CA ILE A 27 12.07 -0.38 5.82
C ILE A 27 11.37 -1.75 5.84
N PRO A 28 11.06 -2.29 7.03
CA PRO A 28 10.23 -3.47 7.18
C PRO A 28 8.92 -3.43 6.36
N VAL A 29 8.51 -4.57 5.82
CA VAL A 29 7.27 -4.68 5.04
C VAL A 29 6.05 -4.30 5.88
N HIS A 30 6.00 -4.70 7.16
CA HIS A 30 4.89 -4.32 8.04
C HIS A 30 4.82 -2.81 8.26
N GLU A 31 5.96 -2.13 8.46
CA GLU A 31 6.02 -0.68 8.64
C GLU A 31 5.61 0.05 7.36
N SER A 32 6.00 -0.49 6.20
CA SER A 32 5.58 0.04 4.90
C SER A 32 4.07 -0.13 4.68
N LEU A 33 3.49 -1.26 5.10
CA LEU A 33 2.04 -1.51 5.00
C LEU A 33 1.24 -0.66 5.99
N ASP A 34 1.71 -0.49 7.22
CA ASP A 34 1.13 0.41 8.20
C ASP A 34 1.09 1.85 7.67
N ALA A 35 2.21 2.32 7.13
CA ALA A 35 2.29 3.66 6.59
C ALA A 35 1.48 3.82 5.28
N ALA A 36 1.28 2.75 4.51
CA ALA A 36 0.39 2.75 3.35
C ALA A 36 -1.10 2.81 3.77
N THR A 37 -1.47 2.08 4.83
CA THR A 37 -2.78 2.14 5.46
C THR A 37 -3.10 3.56 5.92
N ASP A 38 -2.24 4.18 6.72
CA ASP A 38 -2.47 5.54 7.25
C ASP A 38 -2.69 6.57 6.12
N ARG A 39 -1.89 6.49 5.05
CA ARG A 39 -2.01 7.40 3.90
C ARG A 39 -3.30 7.17 3.12
N LEU A 40 -3.68 5.91 2.89
CA LEU A 40 -4.91 5.59 2.16
C LEU A 40 -6.15 5.95 2.98
N GLU A 41 -6.14 5.75 4.30
CA GLU A 41 -7.21 6.23 5.20
C GLU A 41 -7.40 7.75 5.09
N ALA A 42 -6.31 8.52 5.11
CA ALA A 42 -6.35 9.97 4.94
C ALA A 42 -6.92 10.38 3.56
N VAL A 43 -6.53 9.69 2.49
CA VAL A 43 -7.06 9.92 1.14
C VAL A 43 -8.56 9.63 1.07
N VAL A 44 -9.00 8.49 1.61
CA VAL A 44 -10.42 8.12 1.67
C VAL A 44 -11.22 9.15 2.46
N ALA A 45 -10.70 9.62 3.59
CA ALA A 45 -11.34 10.65 4.40
C ALA A 45 -11.50 11.96 3.61
N GLY A 46 -10.43 12.43 2.96
CA GLY A 46 -10.47 13.65 2.14
C GLY A 46 -11.42 13.52 0.94
N LEU A 47 -11.42 12.36 0.26
CA LEU A 47 -12.38 12.10 -0.83
C LEU A 47 -13.82 12.08 -0.32
N ARG A 48 -14.07 11.53 0.86
CA ARG A 48 -15.40 11.52 1.49
C ARG A 48 -15.92 12.92 1.79
N GLU A 49 -15.04 13.81 2.25
CA GLU A 49 -15.38 15.23 2.42
C GLU A 49 -15.66 15.89 1.07
N LEU A 50 -14.81 15.66 0.07
CA LEU A 50 -15.03 16.21 -1.27
C LEU A 50 -16.36 15.76 -1.86
N MET A 51 -16.79 14.50 -1.67
CA MET A 51 -18.09 14.01 -2.15
C MET A 51 -19.30 14.74 -1.56
N GLN A 52 -19.15 15.55 -0.52
CA GLN A 52 -20.23 16.39 0.03
C GLN A 52 -20.49 17.63 -0.84
N GLU A 53 -19.56 17.99 -1.74
CA GLU A 53 -19.71 19.14 -2.62
C GLU A 53 -20.67 18.84 -3.79
N PRO A 54 -21.67 19.69 -4.05
CA PRO A 54 -22.67 19.43 -5.10
C PRO A 54 -22.09 19.47 -6.51
N ALA A 55 -20.88 20.00 -6.70
CA ALA A 55 -20.18 20.05 -7.97
C ALA A 55 -19.40 18.75 -8.30
N VAL A 56 -19.40 17.76 -7.40
CA VAL A 56 -18.64 16.53 -7.59
C VAL A 56 -19.26 15.67 -8.68
N THR A 57 -18.41 15.25 -9.61
CA THR A 57 -18.83 14.43 -10.75
C THR A 57 -18.89 12.94 -10.37
N GLN A 58 -19.65 12.16 -11.12
CA GLN A 58 -19.71 10.71 -10.98
C GLN A 58 -18.33 10.03 -11.13
N LEU A 59 -17.40 10.64 -11.86
CA LEU A 59 -16.02 10.15 -11.97
C LEU A 59 -15.28 10.18 -10.63
N ALA A 60 -15.48 11.22 -9.83
CA ALA A 60 -14.89 11.31 -8.49
C ALA A 60 -15.48 10.28 -7.53
N THR A 61 -16.76 9.94 -7.67
CA THR A 61 -17.38 8.82 -6.93
C THR A 61 -16.72 7.49 -7.26
N LEU A 62 -16.40 7.23 -8.53
CA LEU A 62 -15.67 6.01 -8.93
C LEU A 62 -14.25 5.97 -8.37
N VAL A 63 -13.55 7.12 -8.35
CA VAL A 63 -12.23 7.24 -7.72
C VAL A 63 -12.31 6.94 -6.22
N PHE A 64 -13.34 7.46 -5.53
CA PHE A 64 -13.58 7.15 -4.11
C PHE A 64 -13.73 5.64 -3.87
N TYR A 65 -14.58 4.95 -4.63
CA TYR A 65 -14.72 3.49 -4.47
C TYR A 65 -13.47 2.70 -4.82
N THR A 66 -12.68 3.20 -5.78
CA THR A 66 -11.39 2.60 -6.12
C THR A 66 -10.40 2.75 -4.96
N ALA A 67 -10.36 3.92 -4.31
CA ALA A 67 -9.53 4.16 -3.13
C ALA A 67 -9.95 3.29 -1.94
N GLU A 68 -11.25 3.16 -1.66
CA GLU A 68 -11.78 2.24 -0.62
C GLU A 68 -11.37 0.78 -0.90
N SER A 69 -11.48 0.35 -2.17
CA SER A 69 -11.08 -1.00 -2.56
C SER A 69 -9.58 -1.23 -2.41
N ALA A 70 -8.76 -0.23 -2.75
CA ALA A 70 -7.32 -0.28 -2.54
C ALA A 70 -6.97 -0.37 -1.05
N LEU A 71 -7.62 0.42 -0.19
CA LEU A 71 -7.42 0.35 1.27
C LEU A 71 -7.78 -1.05 1.82
N ALA A 72 -8.89 -1.64 1.37
CA ALA A 72 -9.27 -3.00 1.76
C ALA A 72 -8.21 -4.05 1.37
N LEU A 73 -7.59 -3.90 0.18
CA LEU A 73 -6.49 -4.77 -0.25
C LEU A 73 -5.25 -4.59 0.63
N VAL A 74 -4.90 -3.35 1.00
CA VAL A 74 -3.75 -3.09 1.90
C VAL A 74 -4.00 -3.67 3.29
N TYR A 75 -5.21 -3.55 3.86
CA TYR A 75 -5.53 -4.21 5.12
C TYR A 75 -5.42 -5.73 5.03
N SER A 76 -5.88 -6.31 3.92
CA SER A 76 -5.79 -7.76 3.68
C SER A 76 -4.33 -8.20 3.57
N ALA A 77 -3.50 -7.42 2.87
CA ALA A 77 -2.06 -7.67 2.77
C ALA A 77 -1.38 -7.56 4.15
N ARG A 78 -1.70 -6.52 4.93
CA ARG A 78 -1.20 -6.32 6.31
C ARG A 78 -1.54 -7.51 7.21
N ALA A 79 -2.78 -7.98 7.18
CA ALA A 79 -3.21 -9.12 7.99
C ALA A 79 -2.53 -10.44 7.60
N GLY A 80 -2.04 -10.56 6.36
CA GLY A 80 -1.33 -11.72 5.85
C GLY A 80 0.17 -11.75 6.14
N VAL A 81 0.76 -10.67 6.68
CA VAL A 81 2.19 -10.58 7.00
C VAL A 81 2.44 -10.88 8.47
N HIS A 82 3.35 -11.81 8.78
CA HIS A 82 3.72 -12.14 10.15
C HIS A 82 4.53 -10.98 10.77
N PRO A 83 4.25 -10.54 12.01
CA PRO A 83 4.91 -9.38 12.63
C PRO A 83 6.43 -9.51 12.73
N ASP A 84 6.96 -10.74 12.79
CA ASP A 84 8.40 -11.03 12.85
C ASP A 84 9.13 -10.92 11.50
N GLN A 85 8.41 -10.73 10.38
CA GLN A 85 9.02 -10.58 9.06
C GLN A 85 9.46 -9.14 8.76
N GLY A 86 9.70 -8.35 9.81
CA GLY A 86 10.13 -6.97 9.65
C GLY A 86 11.17 -6.53 10.66
N GLY A 87 12.37 -6.25 10.16
CA GLY A 87 13.47 -5.66 10.90
C GLY A 87 14.54 -6.70 11.22
N ALA A 88 15.59 -6.76 10.39
CA ALA A 88 16.83 -7.40 10.78
C ALA A 88 17.50 -6.56 11.88
N ALA A 89 17.89 -7.22 12.98
CA ALA A 89 19.06 -6.82 13.75
C ALA A 89 20.34 -7.23 13.01
#